data_AF-A0A918EKS8-F1
#
_entry.id   AF-A0A918EKS8-F1
#
_cell.length_a   1.000
_cell.length_b   1.000
_cell.length_c   1.000
_cell.angle_alpha   90.00
_cell.angle_beta   90.00
_cell.angle_gamma   90.00
#
_symmetry.space_group_name_H-M   'P 1'
#
loop_
_entity.id
_entity.type
_entity.pdbx_description
1 polymer ?
#
loop_
_entity_poly.entity_id
_entity_poly.type
_entity_poly.pdbx_seq_one_letter_code
_entity_poly.pdbx_strand_id
1 'polypeptide(L)'
;MTALVAVTPLLAATDAQALGNNRTVSRSCGSNYVGSGFNGSQNWAQTKKVSGSCAGRLSAALIRSDGYWTTRVYGTSTSAYASYNSAYKGRNGLHWGCDNCNVTYS
;
A
#
# COMPACT_ATOMS: atom_id res chain seq x y z
N MET A 1 20.29 -4.73 41.19
CA MET A 1 19.87 -5.38 39.94
C MET A 1 19.62 -4.29 38.92
N THR A 2 20.45 -4.20 37.89
CA THR A 2 20.39 -3.12 36.89
C THR A 2 19.57 -3.61 35.70
N ALA A 3 18.35 -3.08 35.54
CA ALA A 3 17.49 -3.41 34.42
C ALA A 3 18.02 -2.71 33.16
N LEU A 4 18.59 -3.49 32.23
CA LEU A 4 18.88 -3.02 30.88
C LEU A 4 17.55 -2.83 30.15
N VAL A 5 17.12 -1.58 30.04
CA VAL A 5 16.01 -1.18 29.17
C VAL A 5 16.54 -1.23 27.73
N ALA A 6 16.23 -2.31 27.02
CA ALA A 6 16.49 -2.43 25.60
C ALA A 6 15.55 -1.47 24.85
N VAL A 7 16.04 -0.28 24.53
CA VAL A 7 15.37 0.66 23.62
C VAL A 7 15.53 0.08 22.21
N THR A 8 14.53 -0.65 21.73
CA THR A 8 14.49 -1.05 20.32
C THR A 8 14.17 0.18 19.48
N PRO A 9 15.06 0.61 18.58
CA PRO A 9 14.71 1.66 17.62
C PRO A 9 13.60 1.10 16.74
N LEU A 10 12.40 1.67 16.85
CA LEU A 10 11.34 1.53 15.87
C LEU A 10 11.88 2.10 14.55
N LEU A 11 12.54 1.26 13.75
CA LEU A 11 12.97 1.60 12.41
C LEU A 11 11.74 2.13 11.68
N ALA A 12 11.77 3.43 11.36
CA ALA A 12 10.75 4.10 10.58
C ALA A 12 10.51 3.24 9.33
N ALA A 13 9.33 2.66 9.25
CA ALA A 13 9.02 1.67 8.25
C ALA A 13 9.11 2.35 6.89
N THR A 14 10.12 2.00 6.08
CA THR A 14 10.45 2.64 4.79
C THR A 14 9.20 2.90 3.96
N ASP A 15 8.98 4.14 3.53
CA ASP A 15 7.82 4.52 2.74
C ASP A 15 7.68 3.61 1.51
N ALA A 16 6.48 3.05 1.32
CA ALA A 16 6.16 2.14 0.23
C ALA A 16 5.82 2.88 -1.07
N GLN A 17 6.59 3.90 -1.46
CA GLN A 17 6.51 4.47 -2.81
C GLN A 17 6.61 3.37 -3.90
N ALA A 18 5.48 3.04 -4.52
CA ALA A 18 5.36 2.12 -5.65
C ALA A 18 5.08 2.94 -6.91
N LEU A 19 6.02 3.82 -7.25
CA LEU A 19 6.05 4.55 -8.52
C LEU A 19 6.48 3.59 -9.62
N GLY A 20 5.55 2.90 -10.28
CA GLY A 20 5.85 1.95 -11.37
C GLY A 20 6.76 0.78 -10.99
N ASN A 21 7.11 0.65 -9.71
CA ASN A 21 8.03 -0.34 -9.19
C ASN A 21 7.26 -1.24 -8.25
N ASN A 22 6.72 -2.29 -8.86
CA ASN A 22 6.12 -3.43 -8.21
C ASN A 22 7.08 -4.01 -7.17
N ARG A 23 6.76 -3.87 -5.87
CA ARG A 23 7.65 -4.29 -4.80
C ARG A 23 6.93 -4.88 -3.61
N THR A 24 7.64 -5.74 -2.89
CA THR A 24 7.21 -6.18 -1.57
C THR A 24 7.68 -5.19 -0.52
N VAL A 25 6.77 -4.71 0.30
CA VAL A 25 7.05 -3.88 1.47
C VAL A 25 6.76 -4.68 2.73
N SER A 26 7.77 -4.77 3.59
CA SER A 26 7.67 -5.42 4.90
C SER A 26 7.41 -4.40 6.01
N ARG A 27 6.53 -4.77 6.94
CA ARG A 27 6.13 -4.02 8.13
C ARG A 27 6.11 -4.96 9.34
N SER A 28 6.00 -4.38 10.54
CA SER A 28 5.89 -5.13 11.80
C SER A 28 4.72 -6.13 11.82
N CYS A 29 3.64 -5.86 11.09
CA CYS A 29 2.46 -6.74 11.00
C CYS A 29 2.47 -7.72 9.81
N GLY A 30 3.49 -7.67 8.95
CA GLY A 30 3.56 -8.48 7.75
C GLY A 30 4.12 -7.78 6.52
N SER A 31 4.12 -8.49 5.41
CA SER A 31 4.58 -7.97 4.13
C SER A 31 3.43 -7.91 3.13
N ASN A 32 3.37 -6.81 2.38
CA ASN A 32 2.43 -6.61 1.28
C ASN A 32 3.21 -6.34 -0.01
N TYR A 33 2.78 -6.98 -1.09
CA TYR A 33 3.19 -6.60 -2.43
C TYR A 33 2.31 -5.45 -2.90
N VAL A 34 2.93 -4.36 -3.33
CA VAL A 34 2.28 -3.18 -3.86
C VAL A 34 2.70 -2.98 -5.31
N GLY A 35 1.74 -2.63 -6.15
CA GLY A 35 1.98 -2.43 -7.58
C GLY A 35 0.96 -1.49 -8.19
N SER A 36 1.38 -0.69 -9.15
CA SER A 36 0.50 0.17 -9.92
C SER A 36 0.96 0.24 -11.37
N GLY A 37 0.04 0.52 -12.29
CA GLY A 37 0.37 0.58 -13.71
C GLY A 37 -0.80 0.97 -14.59
N PHE A 38 -0.57 0.89 -15.91
CA PHE A 38 -1.55 1.14 -16.95
C PHE A 38 -1.64 -0.10 -17.85
N ASN A 39 -2.85 -0.59 -18.14
CA ASN A 39 -3.06 -1.79 -18.95
C ASN A 39 -3.55 -1.51 -20.38
N GLY A 40 -3.43 -0.26 -20.86
CA GLY A 40 -3.92 0.15 -22.18
C GLY A 40 -5.30 0.80 -22.17
N SER A 41 -6.12 0.56 -21.14
CA SER A 41 -7.46 1.13 -21.01
C SER A 41 -7.68 1.86 -19.69
N GLN A 42 -7.08 1.37 -18.61
CA GLN A 42 -7.26 1.90 -17.26
C GLN A 42 -5.96 1.91 -16.48
N ASN A 43 -5.85 2.89 -15.59
CA ASN A 43 -4.84 2.91 -14.55
C ASN A 43 -5.30 1.98 -13.41
N TRP A 44 -4.37 1.24 -12.82
CA TRP A 44 -4.66 0.30 -11.76
C TRP A 44 -3.65 0.41 -10.61
N ALA A 45 -4.10 0.04 -9.42
CA ALA A 45 -3.30 -0.08 -8.22
C ALA A 45 -3.74 -1.33 -7.44
N GLN A 46 -2.79 -2.17 -7.06
CA GLN A 46 -3.02 -3.41 -6.34
C GLN A 46 -2.16 -3.47 -5.07
N THR A 47 -2.77 -3.89 -3.98
CA THR A 47 -2.10 -4.29 -2.75
C THR A 47 -2.44 -5.74 -2.47
N LYS A 48 -1.44 -6.62 -2.36
CA LYS A 48 -1.61 -8.05 -2.08
C LYS A 48 -0.83 -8.45 -0.83
N LYS A 49 -1.41 -9.27 0.04
CA LYS A 49 -0.70 -9.85 1.19
C LYS A 49 0.33 -10.87 0.70
N VAL A 50 1.55 -10.75 1.21
CA VAL A 50 2.63 -11.72 0.98
C VAL A 50 2.82 -12.56 2.24
N SER A 51 2.89 -11.94 3.41
CA SER A 51 3.11 -12.64 4.68
C SER A 51 2.58 -11.82 5.86
N GLY A 52 2.60 -12.42 7.05
CA GLY A 52 2.26 -11.77 8.32
C GLY A 52 0.85 -12.04 8.83
N SER A 53 0.61 -11.61 10.06
CA SER A 53 -0.59 -11.91 10.84
C SER A 53 -1.70 -10.89 10.70
N CYS A 54 -1.52 -9.89 9.84
CA CYS A 54 -2.57 -8.90 9.62
C CYS A 54 -3.93 -9.58 9.33
N ALA A 55 -4.89 -9.25 10.19
CA ALA A 55 -6.29 -9.66 10.10
C ALA A 55 -7.20 -8.62 9.43
N GLY A 56 -6.73 -7.37 9.28
CA GLY A 56 -7.48 -6.28 8.66
C GLY A 56 -7.54 -6.38 7.13
N ARG A 57 -8.49 -5.66 6.54
CA ARG A 57 -8.60 -5.53 5.08
C ARG A 57 -7.46 -4.68 4.52
N LEU A 58 -7.03 -5.03 3.32
CA LEU A 58 -6.15 -4.21 2.49
C LEU A 58 -6.97 -3.16 1.75
N SER A 59 -6.31 -2.09 1.31
CA SER A 59 -6.97 -1.12 0.46
C SER A 59 -6.02 -0.48 -0.55
N ALA A 60 -6.61 -0.03 -1.65
CA ALA A 60 -5.89 0.60 -2.74
C ALA A 60 -6.70 1.77 -3.29
N ALA A 61 -6.01 2.76 -3.86
CA ALA A 61 -6.60 3.86 -4.61
C ALA A 61 -5.58 4.34 -5.64
N LEU A 62 -5.93 5.37 -6.40
CA LEU A 62 -5.01 6.03 -7.31
C LEU A 62 -4.97 7.53 -6.99
N ILE A 63 -3.78 8.12 -7.02
CA ILE A 63 -3.61 9.56 -7.14
C ILE A 63 -3.93 9.94 -8.57
N ARG A 64 -4.77 10.95 -8.73
CA ARG A 64 -5.12 11.51 -10.01
C ARG A 64 -4.12 12.59 -10.46
N SER A 65 -4.09 12.93 -11.74
CA SER A 65 -3.22 13.97 -12.29
C SER A 65 -3.50 15.37 -11.72
N ASP A 66 -4.71 15.61 -11.22
CA ASP A 66 -5.12 16.82 -10.50
C ASP A 66 -4.77 16.78 -8.99
N GLY A 67 -4.04 15.76 -8.54
CA GLY A 67 -3.60 15.62 -7.15
C GLY A 67 -4.64 15.02 -6.20
N TYR A 68 -5.91 14.91 -6.62
CA TYR A 68 -6.95 14.25 -5.84
C TYR A 68 -6.82 12.74 -5.89
N TRP A 69 -7.41 12.01 -4.94
CA TRP A 69 -7.38 10.55 -4.95
C TRP A 69 -8.71 10.01 -5.48
N THR A 70 -8.65 8.89 -6.19
CA THR A 70 -9.85 8.12 -6.49
C THR A 70 -10.46 7.59 -5.20
N THR A 71 -11.74 7.20 -5.26
CA THR A 71 -12.37 6.49 -4.15
C THR A 71 -11.50 5.30 -3.72
N ARG A 72 -11.20 5.24 -2.42
CA ARG A 72 -10.43 4.15 -1.83
C ARG A 72 -11.24 2.86 -1.94
N VAL A 73 -10.64 1.85 -2.57
CA VAL A 73 -11.21 0.51 -2.65
C VAL A 73 -10.75 -0.28 -1.44
N TYR A 74 -11.72 -0.80 -0.70
CA TYR A 74 -11.51 -1.69 0.42
C TYR A 74 -11.65 -3.13 -0.07
N GLY A 75 -10.57 -3.89 0.00
CA GLY A 75 -10.53 -5.27 -0.43
C GLY A 75 -10.72 -6.26 0.72
N THR A 76 -10.12 -7.42 0.59
CA THR A 76 -10.05 -8.46 1.62
C THR A 76 -8.76 -8.32 2.43
N SER A 77 -8.54 -9.20 3.41
CA SER A 77 -7.28 -9.32 4.13
C SER A 77 -6.11 -9.82 3.27
N THR A 78 -6.37 -10.25 2.03
CA THR A 78 -5.35 -10.80 1.13
C THR A 78 -5.12 -9.97 -0.11
N SER A 79 -6.08 -9.17 -0.57
CA SER A 79 -5.94 -8.36 -1.78
C SER A 79 -6.88 -7.16 -1.79
N ALA A 80 -6.42 -6.04 -2.33
CA ALA A 80 -7.23 -4.91 -2.74
C ALA A 80 -6.78 -4.42 -4.11
N TYR A 81 -7.74 -4.09 -4.97
CA TYR A 81 -7.49 -3.64 -6.33
C TYR A 81 -8.37 -2.44 -6.65
N ALA A 82 -7.74 -1.33 -7.01
CA ALA A 82 -8.41 -0.14 -7.49
C ALA A 82 -8.08 0.06 -8.97
N SER A 83 -9.08 0.51 -9.73
CA SER A 83 -8.87 0.93 -11.11
C SER A 83 -9.59 2.22 -11.41
N TYR A 84 -9.09 2.93 -12.43
CA TYR A 84 -9.64 4.18 -12.88
C TYR A 84 -9.60 4.27 -14.41
N ASN A 85 -10.79 4.32 -15.01
CA ASN A 85 -11.02 4.39 -16.45
C ASN A 85 -10.78 5.81 -16.98
N SER A 86 -9.57 6.32 -16.81
CA SER A 86 -9.12 7.55 -17.46
C SER A 86 -7.61 7.49 -17.62
N ALA A 87 -7.18 7.20 -18.85
CA ALA A 87 -5.78 6.94 -19.20
C ALA A 87 -4.84 8.09 -18.79
N TYR A 88 -5.30 9.33 -18.83
CA TYR A 88 -4.48 10.53 -18.62
C TYR A 88 -4.59 11.14 -17.22
N LYS A 89 -5.30 10.45 -16.32
CA LYS A 89 -5.58 11.00 -14.99
C LYS A 89 -5.14 10.12 -13.84
N GLY A 90 -4.64 8.90 -14.00
CA GLY A 90 -4.01 8.16 -12.89
C GLY A 90 -2.50 8.43 -12.90
N ARG A 91 -1.95 9.02 -11.83
CA ARG A 91 -0.53 9.35 -11.72
C ARG A 91 0.24 8.31 -10.91
N ASN A 92 -0.28 7.96 -9.73
CA ASN A 92 0.36 7.00 -8.82
C ASN A 92 -0.69 6.06 -8.21
N GLY A 93 -0.30 4.83 -7.83
CA GLY A 93 -1.09 4.02 -6.91
C GLY A 93 -0.94 4.49 -5.47
N LEU A 94 -2.00 4.37 -4.68
CA LEU A 94 -1.99 4.52 -3.22
C LEU A 94 -2.27 3.18 -2.59
N HIS A 95 -1.39 2.77 -1.68
CA HIS A 95 -1.41 1.45 -1.11
C HIS A 95 -1.50 1.52 0.40
N TRP A 96 -2.65 1.16 0.90
CA TRP A 96 -2.80 0.88 2.31
C TRP A 96 -2.57 -0.61 2.47
N GLY A 97 -1.60 -0.94 3.33
CA GLY A 97 -1.52 -2.27 3.87
C GLY A 97 -2.76 -2.57 4.69
N CYS A 98 -2.56 -3.23 5.80
CA CYS A 98 -3.68 -3.50 6.67
C CYS A 98 -4.17 -2.24 7.35
N ASP A 99 -5.49 -2.04 7.40
CA ASP A 99 -6.08 -0.88 8.08
C ASP A 99 -5.58 -0.74 9.54
N ASN A 100 -5.21 -1.85 10.18
CA ASN A 100 -4.63 -1.89 11.52
C ASN A 100 -3.11 -1.65 11.59
N CYS A 101 -2.46 -1.44 10.45
CA CYS A 101 -1.03 -1.40 10.32
C CYS A 101 -0.64 -0.31 9.31
N ASN A 102 -0.78 0.93 9.77
CA ASN A 102 -0.46 2.21 9.16
C ASN A 102 -0.67 2.39 7.63
N VAL A 103 -1.34 3.50 7.32
CA VAL A 103 -1.42 4.06 5.96
C VAL A 103 -0.03 4.18 5.36
N THR A 104 0.16 3.69 4.13
CA THR A 104 1.35 4.02 3.37
C THR A 104 0.96 4.92 2.21
N TYR A 105 1.58 6.09 2.16
CA TYR A 105 1.51 6.97 1.01
C TYR A 105 2.60 6.53 0.04
N SER A 106 2.26 6.46 -1.25
CA SER A 106 3.12 5.94 -2.30
C SER A 106 3.25 6.89 -3.47
#